data_AF-A0A9E3MAQ2-F1
#
_entry.id   AF-A0A9E3MAQ2-F1
#
_cell.length_a   1.000
_cell.length_b   1.000
_cell.length_c   1.000
_cell.angle_alpha   90.00
_cell.angle_beta   90.00
_cell.angle_gamma   90.00
#
_symmetry.space_group_name_H-M   'P 1'
#
loop_
_entity.id
_entity.type
_entity.pdbx_description
1 polymer ?
#
loop_
_entity_poly.entity_id
_entity_poly.type
_entity_poly.pdbx_seq_one_letter_code
_entity_poly.pdbx_strand_id
1 'polypeptide(L)' 'MGTIKGFWQHTNGKVYAIKSTTLGEIVGAAGPFDPDDIGDLENYDYTPAIVDWVERALAEKKLHRYK' A
#
# COMPACT_ATOMS: atom_id res chain seq x y z
N MET A 1 -19.37 -0.69 -3.58
CA MET A 1 -18.51 -0.55 -2.39
C MET A 1 -17.38 0.42 -2.72
N GLY A 2 -17.14 1.42 -1.88
CA GLY A 2 -16.05 2.38 -2.09
C GLY A 2 -14.70 1.76 -1.73
N THR A 3 -13.65 2.11 -2.48
CA THR A 3 -12.27 1.73 -2.16
C THR A 3 -11.44 2.98 -1.97
N ILE A 4 -10.59 2.98 -0.97
CA ILE A 4 -9.64 4.05 -0.66
C ILE A 4 -8.27 3.58 -1.13
N LYS A 5 -7.57 4.44 -1.87
CA LYS A 5 -6.19 4.21 -2.27
C LYS A 5 -5.28 5.13 -1.45
N GLY A 6 -4.10 4.66 -1.11
CA GLY A 6 -3.11 5.48 -0.39
C GLY A 6 -1.72 4.91 -0.52
N PHE A 7 -0.70 5.77 -0.43
CA PHE A 7 0.67 5.34 -0.32
C PHE A 7 1.04 5.06 1.13
N TRP A 8 1.81 4.01 1.32
CA TRP A 8 2.33 3.61 2.62
C TRP A 8 3.82 3.35 2.48
N GLN A 9 4.61 3.89 3.39
CA GLN A 9 6.05 3.71 3.38
C GLN A 9 6.43 2.66 4.43
N HIS A 10 7.25 1.72 3.98
CA HIS A 10 7.88 0.76 4.87
C HIS A 10 9.13 1.38 5.51
N THR A 11 9.52 0.92 6.69
CA THR A 11 10.75 1.34 7.40
C THR A 11 12.05 1.13 6.63
N ASN A 12 12.01 0.45 5.48
CA ASN A 12 13.16 0.27 4.58
C ASN A 12 13.28 1.41 3.56
N GLY A 13 12.40 2.42 3.63
CA GLY A 13 12.35 3.57 2.72
C GLY A 13 11.47 3.37 1.49
N LYS A 14 11.04 2.13 1.18
CA LYS A 14 10.20 1.84 0.00
C LYS A 14 8.74 2.18 0.23
N VAL A 15 8.07 2.61 -0.82
CA VAL A 15 6.66 2.99 -0.84
C VAL A 15 5.84 1.90 -1.51
N TYR A 16 4.63 1.68 -1.00
CA TYR A 16 3.67 0.71 -1.48
C TYR A 16 2.34 1.42 -1.69
N ALA A 17 1.73 1.23 -2.86
CA ALA A 17 0.39 1.69 -3.12
C ALA A 17 -0.59 0.65 -2.54
N ILE A 18 -1.41 1.05 -1.59
CA ILE A 18 -2.38 0.18 -0.92
C ILE A 18 -3.79 0.58 -1.35
N LYS A 19 -4.61 -0.41 -1.68
CA LYS A 19 -6.05 -0.27 -1.93
C LYS A 19 -6.80 -1.00 -0.83
N SER A 20 -7.57 -0.25 -0.05
CA SER A 20 -8.42 -0.77 1.01
C SER A 20 -9.89 -0.49 0.75
N THR A 21 -10.79 -1.24 1.37
CA THR A 21 -12.20 -0.88 1.47
C THR A 21 -12.37 0.32 2.40
N THR A 22 -13.54 0.97 2.36
CA THR A 22 -13.91 1.99 3.35
C THR A 22 -14.00 1.45 4.78
N LEU A 23 -14.03 0.12 4.95
CA LEU A 23 -14.03 -0.55 6.26
C LEU A 23 -12.62 -0.86 6.76
N GLY A 24 -11.58 -0.58 5.97
CA GLY A 24 -10.18 -0.77 6.34
C GLY A 24 -9.58 -2.11 5.90
N GLU A 25 -10.32 -2.96 5.19
CA GLU A 25 -9.79 -4.23 4.67
C GLU A 25 -8.92 -3.98 3.44
N ILE A 26 -7.72 -4.56 3.39
CA ILE A 26 -6.81 -4.39 2.25
C ILE A 26 -7.19 -5.39 1.17
N VAL A 27 -7.54 -4.88 -0.02
CA VAL A 27 -8.02 -5.70 -1.14
C VAL A 27 -6.98 -5.83 -2.25
N GLY A 28 -5.93 -5.02 -2.21
CA GLY A 28 -4.84 -5.08 -3.18
C GLY A 28 -3.74 -4.11 -2.84
N ALA A 29 -2.54 -4.42 -3.32
CA ALA A 29 -1.39 -3.56 -3.14
C ALA A 29 -0.42 -3.68 -4.32
N ALA A 30 0.41 -2.65 -4.50
CA ALA A 30 1.45 -2.58 -5.52
C ALA A 30 2.74 -2.01 -4.92
N GLY A 31 3.89 -2.46 -5.42
CA GLY A 31 5.21 -2.04 -4.97
C GLY A 31 6.18 -3.23 -4.90
N PRO A 32 7.41 -3.02 -4.40
CA PRO A 32 7.94 -1.77 -3.85
C PRO A 32 8.23 -0.69 -4.90
N PHE A 33 7.98 0.57 -4.55
CA PHE A 33 8.35 1.76 -5.31
C PHE A 33 9.33 2.63 -4.52
N ASP A 34 10.07 3.47 -5.23
CA ASP A 34 10.90 4.50 -4.61
C ASP A 34 10.06 5.77 -4.35
N PRO A 35 10.20 6.42 -3.18
CA PRO A 35 9.41 7.59 -2.80
C PRO A 35 9.59 8.78 -3.77
N ASP A 36 10.71 8.85 -4.47
CA ASP A 36 11.02 9.87 -5.48
C ASP A 36 10.41 9.56 -6.86
N ASP A 37 9.92 8.34 -7.09
CA ASP A 37 9.41 7.85 -8.37
C ASP A 37 7.95 7.35 -8.26
N ILE A 38 7.19 7.90 -7.30
CA ILE A 38 5.76 7.61 -7.18
C ILE A 38 4.92 8.54 -8.07
N GLY A 39 4.15 7.96 -8.98
CA GLY A 39 3.10 8.66 -9.73
C GLY A 39 1.73 8.64 -9.00
N ASP A 40 0.65 8.89 -9.74
CA ASP A 40 -0.71 8.83 -9.21
C ASP A 40 -1.16 7.41 -8.80
N LEU A 41 -1.86 7.31 -7.67
CA LEU A 41 -2.48 6.07 -7.16
C LEU A 41 -3.39 5.37 -8.18
N GLU A 42 -3.88 6.08 -9.19
CA GLU A 42 -4.75 5.52 -10.21
C GLU A 42 -4.01 4.64 -11.23
N ASN A 43 -2.70 4.85 -11.38
CA ASN A 43 -1.88 4.22 -12.42
C ASN A 43 -1.21 2.91 -11.98
N TYR A 44 -1.51 2.40 -10.79
CA TYR A 44 -0.90 1.17 -10.27
C TYR A 44 -1.81 -0.04 -10.39
N ASP A 45 -1.22 -1.18 -10.74
CA ASP A 45 -1.85 -2.49 -10.71
C ASP A 45 -1.86 -3.05 -9.29
N TYR A 46 -2.99 -2.85 -8.59
CA TYR A 46 -3.21 -3.39 -7.26
C TYR A 46 -3.50 -4.89 -7.33
N THR A 47 -2.53 -5.71 -6.92
CA THR A 47 -2.66 -7.17 -6.92
C THR A 47 -2.92 -7.72 -5.52
N PRO A 48 -3.66 -8.84 -5.38
CA PRO A 48 -3.83 -9.52 -4.10
C PRO A 48 -2.56 -10.26 -3.65
N ALA A 49 -1.60 -10.48 -4.55
CA ALA A 49 -0.41 -11.28 -4.30
C ALA A 49 0.47 -10.76 -3.15
N ILE A 50 0.49 -9.43 -2.93
CA ILE A 50 1.30 -8.81 -1.89
C ILE A 50 0.50 -8.42 -0.64
N VAL A 51 -0.81 -8.68 -0.61
CA VAL A 51 -1.70 -8.25 0.48
C VAL A 51 -1.31 -8.89 1.81
N ASP A 52 -1.08 -10.21 1.84
CA ASP A 52 -0.63 -10.92 3.06
C ASP A 52 0.65 -10.29 3.63
N TRP A 53 1.59 -9.94 2.75
CA TRP A 53 2.82 -9.26 3.16
C TRP A 53 2.55 -7.87 3.74
N VAL A 54 1.68 -7.08 3.11
CA VAL A 54 1.30 -5.74 3.60
C VAL A 54 0.64 -5.83 4.97
N GLU A 55 -0.30 -6.76 5.15
CA GLU A 55 -0.99 -6.97 6.42
C GLU A 55 0.00 -7.36 7.54
N ARG A 56 0.97 -8.23 7.22
CA ARG A 56 2.04 -8.59 8.16
C ARG A 56 2.94 -7.40 8.48
N ALA A 57 3.37 -6.64 7.48
CA ALA A 57 4.19 -5.44 7.69
C ALA A 57 3.46 -4.38 8.54
N LEU A 58 2.13 -4.29 8.42
CA LEU A 58 1.30 -3.44 9.27
C LEU A 58 1.21 -3.94 10.70
N ALA A 59 0.97 -5.24 10.89
CA ALA A 59 0.95 -5.86 12.22
C ALA A 59 2.31 -5.69 12.93
N GLU A 60 3.41 -5.76 12.18
CA GLU A 60 4.77 -5.52 12.67
C GLU A 60 5.11 -4.02 12.84
N LYS A 61 4.17 -3.10 12.56
CA LYS A 61 4.39 -1.64 12.59
C LYS A 61 5.58 -1.19 11.72
N LYS A 62 5.84 -1.90 10.64
CA LYS A 62 6.89 -1.57 9.67
C LYS A 62 6.35 -0.74 8.51
N LEU A 63 5.03 -0.67 8.33
CA LEU A 63 4.36 0.14 7.32
C LEU A 63 3.62 1.30 7.98
N HIS A 64 3.78 2.50 7.43
CA HIS A 64 3.07 3.70 7.88
C HIS A 64 2.49 4.44 6.69
N ARG A 65 1.38 5.16 6.89
CA ARG A 65 0.80 5.97 5.82
C ARG A 65 1.80 7.03 5.36
N TYR A 66 2.15 7.02 4.08
CA TYR A 66 2.98 8.03 3.45
C TYR A 66 2.13 9.28 3.28
N LYS A 67 2.71 10.42 3.69
CA LYS A 67 2.00 11.68 3.96
C LYS A 67 1.23 12.21 2.75
#